data_AF-A0A382Y7M2-F1
#
_entry.id   AF-A0A382Y7M2-F1
#
_cell.length_a   1.000
_cell.length_b   1.000
_cell.length_c   1.000
_cell.angle_alpha   90.00
_cell.angle_beta   90.00
_cell.angle_gamma   90.00
#
_symmetry.space_group_name_H-M   'P 1'
#
loop_
_entity.id
_entity.type
_entity.pdbx_description
1 polymer ?
#
loop_
_entity_poly.entity_id
_entity_poly.type
_entity_poly.pdbx_seq_one_letter_code
_entity_poly.pdbx_strand_id
1 'polypeptide(L)'
;VTVNLNYGVNMSTKCVSYYRTSSSTNTGEEKDSLKRQKYVVHRFCNNNGYKIEDEFYETLRGDGDILSRPKFVEMLDFCERNDIKTIVFENTTRFSRDLICSETGYVYLKGLGYSLISSESPESFVDDSPTSVLIRRVLGCLSEFEKNSTVKKLKGSRIRKRPLMKDKGIITRNGDGKVEGRKSHLEKNPELEGLLKKYRKTMTYVGISSVLMSEHGLKVSKSSVPNLLKEIDFK
;
A
#
# COMPACT_ATOMS: atom_id res chain seq x y z
N VAL A 1 -7.77 23.18 -48.14
CA VAL A 1 -8.29 22.25 -47.11
C VAL A 1 -7.45 22.45 -45.87
N THR A 2 -8.06 23.03 -44.84
CA THR A 2 -7.42 23.35 -43.56
C THR A 2 -7.50 22.14 -42.61
N VAL A 3 -6.57 22.11 -41.64
CA VAL A 3 -6.50 21.32 -40.38
C VAL A 3 -6.29 19.79 -40.52
N ASN A 4 -5.37 19.14 -39.79
CA ASN A 4 -5.21 19.18 -38.33
C ASN A 4 -3.74 19.16 -37.87
N LEU A 5 -3.35 20.14 -37.05
CA LEU A 5 -2.22 20.05 -36.12
C LEU A 5 -2.76 19.44 -34.82
N ASN A 6 -2.27 18.26 -34.44
CA ASN A 6 -2.58 17.61 -33.17
C ASN A 6 -2.07 18.48 -32.00
N TYR A 7 -3.00 19.08 -31.26
CA TYR A 7 -2.75 19.64 -29.93
C TYR A 7 -2.54 18.50 -28.93
N GLY A 8 -1.30 18.02 -28.80
CA GLY A 8 -0.88 17.26 -27.63
C GLY A 8 -0.70 18.21 -26.47
N VAL A 9 -1.68 18.27 -25.55
CA VAL A 9 -1.51 18.95 -24.26
C VAL A 9 -0.37 18.25 -23.54
N ASN A 10 0.77 18.93 -23.42
CA ASN A 10 1.91 18.47 -22.64
C ASN A 10 1.48 18.52 -21.17
N MET A 11 0.88 17.43 -20.67
CA MET A 11 0.38 17.36 -19.29
C MET A 11 1.58 17.43 -18.35
N SER A 12 1.78 18.58 -17.73
CA SER A 12 2.83 18.75 -16.74
C SER A 12 2.54 17.88 -15.52
N THR A 13 3.58 17.22 -15.02
CA THR A 13 3.46 16.38 -13.82
C THR A 13 3.28 17.32 -12.62
N LYS A 14 2.20 17.14 -11.86
CA LYS A 14 1.97 17.91 -10.63
C LYS A 14 3.05 17.57 -9.60
N CYS A 15 3.57 18.59 -8.93
CA CYS A 15 4.50 18.45 -7.84
C CYS A 15 4.22 19.47 -6.74
N VAL A 16 4.84 19.25 -5.58
CA VAL A 16 5.00 20.25 -4.53
C VAL A 16 6.48 20.52 -4.33
N SER A 17 6.82 21.68 -3.79
CA SER A 17 8.20 21.99 -3.41
C SER A 17 8.36 22.14 -1.90
N TYR A 18 9.45 21.63 -1.35
CA TYR A 18 9.79 21.76 0.07
C TYR A 18 11.10 22.52 0.28
N TYR A 19 11.03 23.56 1.10
CA TYR A 19 12.12 24.47 1.40
C TYR A 19 12.46 24.46 2.89
N ARG A 20 13.75 24.60 3.21
CA ARG A 20 14.21 24.61 4.60
C ARG A 20 15.37 25.57 4.83
N THR A 21 15.35 26.28 5.97
CA THR A 21 16.52 27.01 6.49
C THR A 21 16.81 26.67 7.94
N SER A 22 18.09 26.78 8.34
CA SER A 22 18.60 26.32 9.64
C SER A 22 18.55 27.34 10.79
N SER A 23 17.99 28.55 10.62
CA SER A 23 17.89 29.52 11.72
C SER A 23 16.80 30.58 11.52
N SER A 24 16.14 30.94 12.63
CA SER A 24 15.24 32.10 12.81
C SER A 24 15.91 33.48 12.66
N THR A 25 17.25 33.58 12.72
CA THR A 25 17.94 34.85 12.42
C THR A 25 17.97 35.18 10.92
N ASN A 26 17.64 34.21 10.07
CA ASN A 26 17.60 34.32 8.61
C ASN A 26 16.17 34.11 8.03
N THR A 27 15.14 34.40 8.80
CA THR A 27 13.73 34.22 8.39
C THR A 27 13.09 35.49 7.86
N GLY A 28 12.28 35.33 6.81
CA GLY A 28 11.52 36.37 6.12
C GLY A 28 11.52 36.10 4.62
N GLU A 29 10.38 36.36 3.96
CA GLU A 29 10.22 36.26 2.50
C GLU A 29 11.25 37.11 1.72
N GLU A 30 11.92 38.04 2.41
CA GLU A 30 12.88 38.96 1.84
C GLU A 30 14.34 38.47 1.76
N LYS A 31 14.73 37.37 2.43
CA LYS A 31 16.16 36.96 2.51
C LYS A 31 16.61 36.01 1.39
N ASP A 32 17.87 36.19 0.98
CA ASP A 32 18.53 35.60 -0.20
C ASP A 32 18.43 34.07 -0.32
N SER A 33 18.45 33.34 0.80
CA SER A 33 18.48 31.87 0.79
C SER A 33 17.17 31.21 0.32
N LEU A 34 16.00 31.71 0.74
CA LEU A 34 14.71 31.17 0.27
C LEU A 34 14.44 31.59 -1.18
N LYS A 35 14.79 32.83 -1.53
CA LYS A 35 14.69 33.33 -2.92
C LYS A 35 15.54 32.47 -3.87
N ARG A 36 16.78 32.14 -3.48
CA ARG A 36 17.65 31.22 -4.24
C ARG A 36 17.03 29.84 -4.37
N GLN A 37 16.57 29.26 -3.27
CA GLN A 37 15.90 27.95 -3.26
C GLN A 37 14.71 27.91 -4.23
N LYS A 38 13.81 28.88 -4.14
CA LYS A 38 12.66 29.02 -5.03
C LYS A 38 13.10 29.17 -6.48
N TYR A 39 14.04 30.08 -6.76
CA TYR A 39 14.53 30.29 -8.12
C TYR A 39 15.06 29.01 -8.77
N VAL A 40 15.89 28.24 -8.06
CA VAL A 40 16.46 26.99 -8.58
C VAL A 40 15.37 25.95 -8.84
N VAL A 41 14.46 25.75 -7.87
CA VAL A 41 13.37 24.77 -8.00
C VAL A 41 12.38 25.14 -9.11
N HIS A 42 11.96 26.41 -9.19
CA HIS A 42 11.06 26.88 -10.22
C HIS A 42 11.67 26.74 -11.61
N ARG A 43 12.93 27.17 -11.78
CA ARG A 43 13.66 27.00 -13.04
C ARG A 43 13.74 25.54 -13.46
N PHE A 44 14.05 24.65 -12.52
CA PHE A 44 14.07 23.21 -12.77
C PHE A 44 12.69 22.68 -13.20
N CYS A 45 11.63 23.00 -12.45
CA CYS A 45 10.28 22.51 -12.73
C CYS A 45 9.78 22.98 -14.11
N ASN A 46 9.96 24.26 -14.42
CA ASN A 46 9.57 24.85 -15.70
C ASN A 46 10.29 24.19 -16.88
N ASN A 47 11.58 23.86 -16.71
CA ASN A 47 12.38 23.25 -17.77
C ASN A 47 12.11 21.75 -17.97
N ASN A 48 11.53 21.07 -16.98
CA ASN A 48 11.36 19.62 -16.97
C ASN A 48 9.89 19.18 -16.96
N GLY A 49 8.94 20.08 -17.25
CA GLY A 49 7.53 19.75 -17.38
C GLY A 49 6.84 19.42 -16.05
N TYR A 50 7.28 20.02 -14.95
CA TYR A 50 6.61 19.92 -13.65
C TYR A 50 5.79 21.18 -13.36
N LYS A 51 4.61 21.00 -12.76
CA LYS A 51 3.77 22.09 -12.26
C LYS A 51 3.73 22.06 -10.74
N ILE A 52 4.30 23.10 -10.12
CA ILE A 52 4.25 23.28 -8.67
C ILE A 52 2.82 23.69 -8.29
N GLU A 53 2.10 22.83 -7.57
CA GLU A 53 0.75 23.10 -7.07
C GLU A 53 0.78 23.83 -5.71
N ASP A 54 1.81 23.59 -4.89
CA ASP A 54 2.00 24.28 -3.62
C ASP A 54 3.47 24.24 -3.15
N GLU A 55 3.83 25.19 -2.28
CA GLU A 55 5.18 25.42 -1.76
C GLU A 55 5.20 25.40 -0.23
N PHE A 56 5.95 24.48 0.37
CA PHE A 56 6.03 24.32 1.81
C PHE A 56 7.39 24.78 2.32
N TYR A 57 7.40 25.71 3.27
CA TYR A 57 8.61 26.26 3.85
C TYR A 57 8.68 26.01 5.36
N GLU A 58 9.83 25.55 5.84
CA GLU A 58 10.07 25.33 7.25
C GLU A 58 11.39 25.95 7.74
N THR A 59 11.37 26.40 8.98
CA THR A 59 12.54 26.88 9.72
C THR A 59 12.82 25.91 10.87
N LEU A 60 13.88 25.12 10.77
CA LEU A 60 14.19 24.09 11.77
C LEU A 60 15.69 24.12 12.10
N ARG A 61 16.00 24.20 13.40
CA ARG A 61 17.37 23.99 13.90
C ARG A 61 17.59 22.50 14.15
N GLY A 62 18.69 21.96 13.63
CA GLY A 62 19.11 20.56 13.82
C GLY A 62 18.68 19.58 12.71
N ASP A 63 18.95 18.31 12.97
CA ASP A 63 18.79 17.18 12.05
C ASP A 63 17.63 16.25 12.45
N GLY A 64 16.57 16.82 13.04
CA GLY A 64 15.38 16.07 13.43
C GLY A 64 14.78 15.26 12.28
N ASP A 65 14.21 14.10 12.62
CA ASP A 65 13.58 13.17 11.68
C ASP A 65 12.59 13.89 10.77
N ILE A 66 12.76 13.75 9.46
CA ILE A 66 11.95 14.43 8.46
C ILE A 66 10.46 14.11 8.57
N LEU A 67 10.12 12.88 8.98
CA LEU A 67 8.72 12.45 9.12
C LEU A 67 8.03 13.06 10.34
N SER A 68 8.79 13.65 11.27
CA SER A 68 8.26 14.34 12.45
C SER A 68 8.08 15.85 12.26
N ARG A 69 8.51 16.41 11.11
CA ARG A 69 8.52 17.86 10.87
C ARG A 69 7.12 18.37 10.54
N PRO A 70 6.56 19.34 11.30
CA PRO A 70 5.18 19.80 11.11
C PRO A 70 4.85 20.22 9.69
N LYS A 71 5.73 21.00 9.04
CA LYS A 71 5.50 21.49 7.67
C LYS A 71 5.67 20.41 6.62
N PHE A 72 6.52 19.41 6.88
CA PHE A 72 6.66 18.26 6.01
C PHE A 72 5.42 17.35 6.09
N VAL A 73 4.86 17.14 7.29
CA VAL A 73 3.62 16.38 7.49
C VAL A 73 2.43 17.09 6.82
N GLU A 74 2.33 18.40 6.95
CA GLU A 74 1.32 19.23 6.26
C GLU A 74 1.40 19.07 4.73
N MET A 75 2.62 19.07 4.18
CA MET A 75 2.85 18.79 2.76
C MET A 75 2.37 17.39 2.35
N LEU A 76 2.66 16.36 3.14
CA LEU A 76 2.22 14.99 2.83
C LEU A 76 0.69 14.86 2.84
N ASP A 77 0.01 15.52 3.78
CA ASP A 77 -1.45 15.57 3.83
C ASP A 77 -2.04 16.34 2.63
N PHE A 78 -1.41 17.46 2.21
CA PHE A 78 -1.77 18.15 0.97
C PHE A 78 -1.59 17.26 -0.26
N CYS A 79 -0.46 16.56 -0.37
CA CYS A 79 -0.17 15.64 -1.46
C CYS A 79 -1.22 14.54 -1.59
N GLU A 80 -1.62 13.94 -0.47
CA GLU A 80 -2.62 12.87 -0.46
C GLU A 80 -4.01 13.37 -0.89
N ARG A 81 -4.41 14.57 -0.45
CA ARG A 81 -5.70 15.19 -0.85
C ARG A 81 -5.77 15.57 -2.32
N ASN A 82 -4.63 15.91 -2.93
CA ASN A 82 -4.55 16.43 -4.29
C ASN A 82 -4.00 15.42 -5.31
N ASP A 83 -3.76 14.17 -4.90
CA ASP A 83 -3.15 13.10 -5.71
C ASP A 83 -1.81 13.53 -6.33
N ILE A 84 -0.94 14.11 -5.51
CA ILE A 84 0.41 14.53 -5.91
C ILE A 84 1.42 13.55 -5.32
N LYS A 85 2.24 12.96 -6.18
CA LYS A 85 3.29 12.01 -5.77
C LYS A 85 4.71 12.54 -5.97
N THR A 86 4.89 13.74 -6.53
CA THR A 86 6.23 14.30 -6.78
C THR A 86 6.54 15.42 -5.80
N ILE A 87 7.67 15.30 -5.09
CA ILE A 87 8.17 16.31 -4.16
C ILE A 87 9.54 16.79 -4.66
N VAL A 88 9.69 18.10 -4.84
CA VAL A 88 10.92 18.73 -5.33
C VAL A 88 11.59 19.52 -4.22
N PHE A 89 12.88 19.29 -4.05
CA PHE A 89 13.75 20.00 -3.12
C PHE A 89 14.77 20.80 -3.92
N GLU A 90 15.34 21.84 -3.31
CA GLU A 90 16.55 22.45 -3.86
C GLU A 90 17.65 21.39 -4.03
N ASN A 91 18.00 20.73 -2.91
CA ASN A 91 18.96 19.64 -2.82
C ASN A 91 18.61 18.70 -1.65
N THR A 92 19.31 17.57 -1.57
CA THR A 92 19.10 16.52 -0.55
C THR A 92 19.22 17.03 0.88
N THR A 93 20.02 18.08 1.15
CA THR A 93 20.17 18.61 2.52
C THR A 93 18.90 19.32 3.05
N ARG A 94 17.95 19.67 2.17
CA ARG A 94 16.61 20.13 2.55
C ARG A 94 15.74 18.99 3.04
N PHE A 95 15.95 17.80 2.50
CA PHE A 95 15.37 16.56 2.99
C PHE A 95 16.02 16.19 4.34
N SER A 96 17.29 15.80 4.35
CA SER A 96 18.05 15.51 5.57
C SER A 96 19.53 15.77 5.36
N ARG A 97 20.23 16.21 6.42
CA ARG A 97 21.71 16.26 6.44
C ARG A 97 22.32 14.97 6.96
N ASP A 98 21.60 14.27 7.85
CA ASP A 98 21.99 12.96 8.33
C ASP A 98 21.67 11.89 7.27
N LEU A 99 22.66 11.05 6.97
CA LEU A 99 22.57 10.02 5.94
C LEU A 99 21.55 8.94 6.30
N ILE A 100 21.49 8.52 7.56
CA ILE A 100 20.57 7.45 8.01
C ILE A 100 19.13 7.94 7.93
N CYS A 101 18.85 9.16 8.40
CA CYS A 101 17.54 9.80 8.25
C CYS A 101 17.19 10.02 6.77
N SER A 102 18.16 10.37 5.92
CA SER A 102 17.95 10.53 4.48
C SER A 102 17.55 9.21 3.81
N GLU A 103 18.29 8.13 4.04
CA GLU A 103 18.00 6.82 3.43
C GLU A 103 16.69 6.22 3.97
N THR A 104 16.45 6.32 5.28
CA THR A 104 15.23 5.80 5.89
C THR A 104 13.99 6.55 5.38
N GLY A 105 14.07 7.88 5.33
CA GLY A 105 12.99 8.70 4.79
C GLY A 105 12.75 8.45 3.30
N TYR A 106 13.82 8.30 2.51
CA TYR A 106 13.73 7.97 1.08
C TYR A 106 13.02 6.64 0.86
N VAL A 107 13.48 5.55 1.51
CA VAL A 107 12.88 4.22 1.39
C VAL A 107 11.40 4.25 1.80
N TYR A 108 11.07 4.92 2.90
CA TYR A 108 9.70 5.05 3.38
C TYR A 108 8.80 5.76 2.36
N LEU A 109 9.20 6.94 1.88
CA LEU A 109 8.41 7.73 0.94
C LEU A 109 8.28 7.06 -0.43
N LYS A 110 9.33 6.40 -0.92
CA LYS A 110 9.25 5.54 -2.12
C LYS A 110 8.26 4.41 -1.92
N GLY A 111 8.23 3.78 -0.74
CA GLY A 111 7.26 2.74 -0.38
C GLY A 111 5.81 3.22 -0.40
N LEU A 112 5.58 4.50 -0.12
CA LEU A 112 4.27 5.17 -0.25
C LEU A 112 3.96 5.66 -1.68
N GLY A 113 4.85 5.41 -2.64
CA GLY A 113 4.68 5.79 -4.04
C GLY A 113 5.14 7.20 -4.39
N TYR A 114 5.84 7.91 -3.50
CA TYR A 114 6.38 9.23 -3.80
C TYR A 114 7.61 9.16 -4.73
N SER A 115 7.86 10.26 -5.45
CA SER A 115 9.07 10.56 -6.19
C SER A 115 9.73 11.78 -5.57
N LEU A 116 10.98 11.65 -5.15
CA LEU A 116 11.75 12.73 -4.54
C LEU A 116 12.79 13.22 -5.55
N ILE A 117 12.77 14.52 -5.83
CA ILE A 117 13.65 15.14 -6.83
C ILE A 117 14.45 16.26 -6.17
N SER A 118 15.74 16.29 -6.42
CA SER A 118 16.63 17.40 -6.06
C SER A 118 16.87 18.22 -7.32
N SER A 119 16.52 19.50 -7.31
CA SER A 119 16.64 20.37 -8.48
C SER A 119 18.09 20.63 -8.89
N GLU A 120 19.03 20.62 -7.93
CA GLU A 120 20.47 20.75 -8.21
C GLU A 120 21.06 19.45 -8.78
N SER A 121 20.49 18.30 -8.43
CA SER A 121 20.91 17.00 -8.92
C SER A 121 19.75 16.00 -8.88
N PRO A 122 18.99 15.81 -9.98
CA PRO A 122 17.79 14.97 -9.98
C PRO A 122 18.05 13.51 -9.57
N GLU A 123 19.27 13.03 -9.79
CA GLU A 123 19.70 11.68 -9.44
C GLU A 123 20.22 11.56 -7.99
N SER A 124 20.37 12.66 -7.23
CA SER A 124 21.03 12.62 -5.91
C SER A 124 20.26 11.87 -4.81
N PHE A 125 18.99 11.55 -5.01
CA PHE A 125 18.24 10.66 -4.12
C PHE A 125 18.51 9.17 -4.43
N VAL A 126 19.21 8.90 -5.53
CA VAL A 126 19.78 7.61 -5.90
C VAL A 126 21.28 7.69 -5.62
N ASP A 127 21.67 7.83 -4.35
CA ASP A 127 23.09 7.77 -3.97
C ASP A 127 23.58 6.32 -4.01
N ASP A 128 24.47 6.00 -4.92
CA ASP A 128 25.08 4.67 -5.07
C ASP A 128 26.40 4.51 -4.30
N SER A 129 26.70 5.40 -3.35
CA SER A 129 27.84 5.21 -2.45
C SER A 129 27.74 3.85 -1.73
N PRO A 130 28.88 3.16 -1.48
CA PRO A 130 28.87 1.86 -0.80
C PRO A 130 28.13 1.86 0.54
N THR A 131 28.20 2.98 1.28
CA THR A 131 27.49 3.18 2.55
C THR A 131 25.98 3.21 2.35
N SER A 132 25.48 3.98 1.38
CA SER A 132 24.04 4.08 1.08
C SER A 132 23.48 2.77 0.56
N VAL A 133 24.23 2.08 -0.31
CA VAL A 133 23.88 0.71 -0.75
C VAL A 133 23.81 -0.26 0.44
N LEU A 134 24.76 -0.19 1.38
CA LEU A 134 24.76 -1.03 2.58
C LEU A 134 23.53 -0.75 3.46
N ILE A 135 23.23 0.53 3.73
CA ILE A 135 22.05 0.94 4.52
C ILE A 135 20.77 0.42 3.87
N ARG A 136 20.59 0.63 2.56
CA ARG A 136 19.41 0.13 1.82
C ARG A 136 19.29 -1.40 1.88
N ARG A 137 20.40 -2.13 1.78
CA ARG A 137 20.40 -3.59 1.93
C ARG A 137 19.99 -4.01 3.34
N VAL A 138 20.52 -3.36 4.38
CA VAL A 138 20.15 -3.65 5.78
C VAL A 138 18.67 -3.36 6.03
N LEU A 139 18.15 -2.23 5.56
CA LEU A 139 16.73 -1.88 5.67
C LEU A 139 15.83 -2.85 4.90
N GLY A 140 16.27 -3.29 3.71
CA GLY A 140 15.60 -4.33 2.92
C GLY A 140 15.53 -5.66 3.66
N CYS A 141 16.66 -6.11 4.24
CA CYS A 141 16.72 -7.32 5.06
C CYS A 141 15.81 -7.24 6.29
N LEU A 142 15.74 -6.08 6.95
CA LEU A 142 14.83 -5.86 8.08
C LEU A 142 13.36 -5.98 7.66
N SER A 143 12.99 -5.33 6.55
CA SER A 143 11.62 -5.40 6.00
C SER A 143 11.22 -6.83 5.63
N GLU A 144 12.14 -7.58 5.02
CA GLU A 144 11.95 -9.00 4.71
C GLU A 144 11.80 -9.84 5.99
N PHE A 145 12.63 -9.58 7.01
CA PHE A 145 12.56 -10.25 8.30
C PHE A 145 11.21 -10.04 8.99
N GLU A 146 10.68 -8.81 9.01
CA GLU A 146 9.39 -8.51 9.63
C GLU A 146 8.22 -9.19 8.91
N LYS A 147 8.23 -9.16 7.57
CA LYS A 147 7.25 -9.86 6.73
C LYS A 147 7.29 -11.36 7.02
N ASN A 148 8.47 -11.98 6.97
CA ASN A 148 8.64 -13.41 7.18
C ASN A 148 8.29 -13.83 8.61
N SER A 149 8.62 -12.99 9.60
CA SER A 149 8.22 -13.18 11.00
C SER A 149 6.70 -13.16 11.17
N THR A 150 6.01 -12.23 10.50
CA THR A 150 4.54 -12.15 10.51
C THR A 150 3.91 -13.39 9.88
N VAL A 151 4.39 -13.80 8.71
CA VAL A 151 3.92 -15.02 8.03
C VAL A 151 4.15 -16.26 8.91
N LYS A 152 5.31 -16.37 9.56
CA LYS A 152 5.64 -17.47 10.47
C LYS A 152 4.69 -17.52 11.67
N LYS A 153 4.40 -16.37 12.30
CA LYS A 153 3.42 -16.26 13.40
C LYS A 153 2.01 -16.69 12.97
N LEU A 154 1.54 -16.21 11.82
CA LEU A 154 0.23 -16.58 11.28
C LEU A 154 0.15 -18.07 10.95
N LYS A 155 1.20 -18.64 10.34
CA LYS A 155 1.29 -20.09 10.07
C LYS A 155 1.21 -20.91 11.35
N GLY A 156 1.99 -20.55 12.38
CA GLY A 156 1.94 -21.24 13.68
C GLY A 156 0.55 -21.17 14.32
N SER A 157 -0.13 -20.02 14.22
CA SER A 157 -1.48 -19.85 14.74
C SER A 157 -2.50 -20.71 14.00
N ARG A 158 -2.41 -20.81 12.67
CA ARG A 158 -3.24 -21.70 11.85
C ARG A 158 -3.03 -23.17 12.19
N ILE A 159 -1.77 -23.60 12.37
CA ILE A 159 -1.45 -24.99 12.73
C ILE A 159 -2.11 -25.37 14.06
N ARG A 160 -2.02 -24.52 15.09
CA ARG A 160 -2.66 -24.75 16.39
C ARG A 160 -4.19 -24.70 16.34
N LYS A 161 -4.75 -23.82 15.51
CA LYS A 161 -6.21 -23.64 15.39
C LYS A 161 -6.88 -24.74 14.56
N ARG A 162 -6.14 -25.39 13.66
CA ARG A 162 -6.64 -26.45 12.77
C ARG A 162 -7.33 -27.61 13.51
N PRO A 163 -6.73 -28.29 14.51
CA PRO A 163 -7.41 -29.37 15.22
C PRO A 163 -8.71 -28.88 15.88
N LEU A 164 -8.68 -27.72 16.56
CA LEU A 164 -9.87 -27.14 17.19
C LEU A 164 -11.00 -26.85 16.21
N MET A 165 -10.69 -26.48 14.96
CA MET A 165 -11.70 -26.27 13.92
C MET A 165 -12.26 -27.59 13.40
N LYS A 166 -11.41 -28.62 13.31
CA LYS A 166 -11.85 -29.98 12.97
C LYS A 166 -12.82 -30.53 14.02
N ASP A 167 -12.49 -30.38 15.30
CA ASP A 167 -13.33 -30.82 16.42
C ASP A 167 -14.70 -30.11 16.45
N LYS A 168 -14.77 -28.88 15.92
CA LYS A 168 -16.02 -28.12 15.74
C LYS A 168 -16.80 -28.49 14.48
N GLY A 169 -16.33 -29.45 13.69
CA GLY A 169 -16.90 -29.81 12.38
C GLY A 169 -16.72 -28.73 11.31
N ILE A 170 -15.91 -27.69 11.56
CA ILE A 170 -15.61 -26.65 10.56
C ILE A 170 -14.39 -27.13 9.78
N ILE A 171 -14.65 -27.86 8.70
CA ILE A 171 -13.62 -28.58 7.94
C ILE A 171 -13.49 -28.07 6.50
N THR A 172 -12.35 -28.39 5.91
CA THR A 172 -12.08 -28.22 4.48
C THR A 172 -12.61 -29.42 3.70
N ARG A 173 -12.59 -29.31 2.37
CA ARG A 173 -12.97 -30.41 1.45
C ARG A 173 -12.12 -31.68 1.59
N ASN A 174 -10.97 -31.57 2.26
CA ASN A 174 -10.05 -32.67 2.50
C ASN A 174 -10.20 -33.26 3.92
N GLY A 175 -11.15 -32.78 4.73
CA GLY A 175 -11.37 -33.26 6.09
C GLY A 175 -10.47 -32.63 7.16
N ASP A 176 -9.61 -31.68 6.79
CA ASP A 176 -8.80 -30.91 7.75
C ASP A 176 -9.60 -29.75 8.34
N GLY A 177 -9.33 -29.36 9.58
CA GLY A 177 -9.95 -28.18 10.18
C GLY A 177 -9.66 -26.89 9.41
N LYS A 178 -10.71 -26.14 9.12
CA LYS A 178 -10.65 -24.97 8.25
C LYS A 178 -10.25 -23.73 9.03
N VAL A 179 -9.16 -23.09 8.59
CA VAL A 179 -8.58 -21.90 9.23
C VAL A 179 -8.42 -20.72 8.28
N GLU A 180 -8.79 -20.92 7.01
CA GLU A 180 -8.68 -19.94 5.93
C GLU A 180 -9.66 -20.28 4.78
N GLY A 181 -9.75 -19.38 3.79
CA GLY A 181 -10.66 -19.51 2.65
C GLY A 181 -12.07 -18.99 2.92
N ARG A 182 -12.91 -18.98 1.89
CA ARG A 182 -14.32 -18.55 1.99
C ARG A 182 -15.13 -19.57 2.78
N LYS A 183 -16.08 -19.10 3.61
CA LYS A 183 -17.05 -19.95 4.30
C LYS A 183 -17.79 -20.88 3.32
N SER A 184 -17.94 -22.16 3.67
CA SER A 184 -18.70 -23.14 2.89
C SER A 184 -20.20 -22.83 2.95
N HIS A 185 -21.01 -23.51 2.11
CA HIS A 185 -22.47 -23.36 2.18
C HIS A 185 -23.02 -23.88 3.51
N LEU A 186 -22.44 -24.94 4.06
CA LEU A 186 -22.81 -25.51 5.36
C LEU A 186 -22.44 -24.58 6.52
N GLU A 187 -21.34 -23.82 6.41
CA GLU A 187 -20.98 -22.78 7.38
C GLU A 187 -21.91 -21.55 7.33
N LYS A 188 -22.50 -21.26 6.17
CA LYS A 188 -23.41 -20.12 6.00
C LYS A 188 -24.85 -20.46 6.40
N ASN A 189 -25.30 -21.66 6.02
CA ASN A 189 -26.67 -22.14 6.16
C ASN A 189 -26.64 -23.53 6.83
N PRO A 190 -26.63 -23.60 8.18
CA PRO A 190 -26.53 -24.87 8.92
C PRO A 190 -27.65 -25.87 8.62
N GLU A 191 -28.86 -25.39 8.30
CA GLU A 191 -30.04 -26.19 7.96
C GLU A 191 -29.84 -27.06 6.70
N LEU A 192 -28.91 -26.65 5.84
CA LEU A 192 -28.60 -27.36 4.60
C LEU A 192 -28.11 -28.79 4.85
N GLU A 193 -27.47 -29.06 5.99
CA GLU A 193 -26.98 -30.40 6.34
C GLU A 193 -28.13 -31.42 6.43
N GLY A 194 -29.20 -31.08 7.15
CA GLY A 194 -30.37 -31.93 7.32
C GLY A 194 -31.13 -32.14 6.00
N LEU A 195 -31.28 -31.07 5.22
CA LEU A 195 -31.95 -31.11 3.91
C LEU A 195 -31.19 -32.01 2.93
N LEU A 196 -29.86 -31.90 2.87
CA LEU A 196 -29.03 -32.74 2.01
C LEU A 196 -29.11 -34.23 2.42
N LYS A 197 -29.05 -34.55 3.72
CA LYS A 197 -29.22 -35.93 4.23
C LYS A 197 -30.60 -36.51 3.88
N LYS A 198 -31.66 -35.69 3.97
CA LYS A 198 -33.04 -36.09 3.65
C LYS A 198 -33.20 -36.35 2.15
N TYR A 199 -32.90 -35.37 1.30
CA TYR A 199 -33.19 -35.43 -0.13
C TYR A 199 -32.24 -36.36 -0.89
N ARG A 200 -31.03 -36.63 -0.38
CA ARG A 200 -30.12 -37.59 -1.03
C ARG A 200 -30.69 -39.01 -1.11
N LYS A 201 -31.57 -39.39 -0.18
CA LYS A 201 -32.21 -40.72 -0.16
C LYS A 201 -33.21 -40.93 -1.30
N THR A 202 -33.81 -39.85 -1.80
CA THR A 202 -34.96 -39.91 -2.72
C THR A 202 -34.73 -39.20 -4.04
N MET A 203 -33.67 -38.38 -4.18
CA MET A 203 -33.49 -37.49 -5.33
C MET A 203 -32.07 -37.54 -5.92
N THR A 204 -31.98 -37.17 -7.20
CA THR A 204 -30.71 -36.94 -7.90
C THR A 204 -30.10 -35.59 -7.52
N TYR A 205 -28.81 -35.37 -7.77
CA TYR A 205 -28.15 -34.08 -7.45
C TYR A 205 -28.78 -32.88 -8.18
N VAL A 206 -29.33 -33.11 -9.37
CA VAL A 206 -30.10 -32.09 -10.10
C VAL A 206 -31.39 -31.77 -9.33
N GLY A 207 -32.15 -32.80 -8.95
CA GLY A 207 -33.39 -32.63 -8.17
C GLY A 207 -33.16 -31.91 -6.84
N ILE A 208 -32.09 -32.27 -6.12
CA ILE A 208 -31.70 -31.62 -4.86
C ILE A 208 -31.43 -30.13 -5.08
N SER A 209 -30.63 -29.78 -6.11
CA SER A 209 -30.32 -28.38 -6.43
C SER A 209 -31.56 -27.56 -6.76
N SER A 210 -32.50 -28.13 -7.51
CA SER A 210 -33.77 -27.50 -7.85
C SER A 210 -34.66 -27.29 -6.62
N VAL A 211 -34.84 -28.32 -5.78
CA VAL A 211 -35.69 -28.25 -4.58
C VAL A 211 -35.14 -27.30 -3.54
N LEU A 212 -33.81 -27.29 -3.33
CA LEU A 212 -33.16 -26.34 -2.41
C LEU A 212 -33.43 -24.89 -2.83
N MET A 213 -33.46 -24.61 -4.13
CA MET A 213 -33.77 -23.27 -4.63
C MET A 213 -35.27 -22.95 -4.54
N SER A 214 -36.15 -23.87 -4.96
CA SER A 214 -37.59 -23.60 -5.07
C SER A 214 -38.33 -23.61 -3.73
N GLU A 215 -37.99 -24.53 -2.83
CA GLU A 215 -38.67 -24.68 -1.54
C GLU A 215 -37.98 -23.93 -0.40
N HIS A 216 -36.65 -23.78 -0.47
CA HIS A 216 -35.83 -23.24 0.64
C HIS A 216 -35.08 -21.96 0.29
N GLY A 217 -35.11 -21.49 -0.96
CA GLY A 217 -34.37 -20.29 -1.40
C GLY A 217 -32.83 -20.45 -1.35
N LEU A 218 -32.32 -21.66 -1.18
CA LEU A 218 -30.90 -21.97 -1.02
C LEU A 218 -30.25 -22.24 -2.38
N LYS A 219 -29.47 -21.26 -2.86
CA LYS A 219 -28.75 -21.39 -4.14
C LYS A 219 -27.52 -22.29 -4.01
N VAL A 220 -27.69 -23.58 -4.29
CA VAL A 220 -26.61 -24.58 -4.35
C VAL A 220 -26.59 -25.23 -5.73
N SER A 221 -25.46 -25.21 -6.44
CA SER A 221 -25.36 -25.86 -7.75
C SER A 221 -25.38 -27.39 -7.64
N LYS A 222 -25.93 -28.08 -8.65
CA LYS A 222 -25.87 -29.56 -8.76
C LYS A 222 -24.45 -30.13 -8.60
N SER A 223 -23.44 -29.38 -9.06
CA SER A 223 -22.01 -29.73 -8.95
C SER A 223 -21.43 -29.53 -7.55
N SER A 224 -22.05 -28.70 -6.72
CA SER A 224 -21.64 -28.46 -5.34
C SER A 224 -22.21 -29.49 -4.37
N VAL A 225 -23.40 -30.03 -4.66
CA VAL A 225 -24.08 -31.06 -3.84
C VAL A 225 -23.17 -32.23 -3.43
N PRO A 226 -22.46 -32.92 -4.34
CA PRO A 226 -21.60 -34.05 -3.94
C PRO A 226 -20.46 -33.63 -3.01
N ASN A 227 -19.92 -32.41 -3.19
CA ASN A 227 -18.86 -31.90 -2.32
C ASN A 227 -19.37 -31.57 -0.91
N LEU A 228 -20.61 -31.07 -0.81
CA LEU A 228 -21.24 -30.78 0.48
C LEU A 228 -21.61 -32.08 1.22
N LEU A 229 -22.09 -33.10 0.50
CA LEU A 229 -22.32 -34.43 1.09
C LEU A 229 -21.01 -35.04 1.61
N LYS A 230 -19.91 -34.93 0.86
CA LYS A 230 -18.59 -35.37 1.32
C LYS A 230 -18.11 -34.61 2.57
N GLU A 231 -18.38 -33.30 2.66
CA GLU A 231 -18.09 -32.49 3.85
C GLU A 231 -18.91 -32.96 5.06
N ILE A 232 -20.16 -33.39 4.84
CA ILE A 232 -21.01 -33.97 5.88
C ILE A 232 -20.46 -35.32 6.35
N ASP A 233 -19.98 -36.18 5.45
CA ASP A 233 -19.45 -37.51 5.80
C ASP A 233 -18.15 -37.45 6.62
N PHE A 234 -17.41 -36.34 6.52
CA PHE A 234 -16.18 -36.11 7.30
C PHE A 234 -16.43 -35.55 8.71
N LYS A 235 -17.63 -35.03 8.98
CA LYS A 235 -18.04 -34.58 10.32
C LYS A 235 -18.53 -35.76 11.14
#